data_AF-A0A1M6KYI4-F1
#
_entry.id   AF-A0A1M6KYI4-F1
#
_cell.length_a   1.000
_cell.length_b   1.000
_cell.length_c   1.000
_cell.angle_alpha   90.00
_cell.angle_beta   90.00
_cell.angle_gamma   90.00
#
_symmetry.space_group_name_H-M   'P 1'
#
loop_
_entity.id
_entity.type
_entity.pdbx_description
1 polymer ?
#
loop_
_entity_poly.entity_id
_entity_poly.type
_entity_poly.pdbx_seq_one_letter_code
_entity_poly.pdbx_strand_id
1 'polypeptide(L)'
;MLQLVNLSNYQTDLDLISHSATCLRLFLEQNQLDGLELMLCDTWDSRIHRPEWVYGVHLRFWPYWLDFWRGDTKALAENFKNEAEIKSCYGGLNREDWLQLYRENIRAAGQTGARYAVFHVSHTATNEIFDWNFRYSDREVVEAAREVLNNLVQEIPEHMTLLLENLWWPGMTLTNRELTALLLEGVAHPRVGIMLDTGHLMNTNPSLTTEEEGVAYIIDTVKALGKYKERIKGIHLHRSLSGEYVRQSRQKLKKEYTMAETMSHVLRIDEHLPFTSPAVRQLIQYIQPEYVVHEFIQTSLQDWHEKINRQQQALGVSSS
;
A
#
# COMPACT_ATOMS: atom_id res chain seq x y z
N MET A 1 18.37 9.21 1.52
CA MET A 1 17.28 8.34 1.07
C MET A 1 17.66 6.92 1.40
N LEU A 2 16.86 6.22 2.18
CA LEU A 2 17.06 4.82 2.51
C LEU A 2 16.44 3.93 1.43
N GLN A 3 17.06 2.79 1.14
CA GLN A 3 16.54 1.75 0.27
C GLN A 3 16.01 0.59 1.13
N LEU A 4 14.72 0.33 1.05
CA LEU A 4 14.02 -0.69 1.83
C LEU A 4 13.37 -1.71 0.89
N VAL A 5 12.89 -2.82 1.43
CA VAL A 5 12.01 -3.78 0.74
C VAL A 5 10.79 -4.08 1.60
N ASN A 6 9.68 -4.46 0.95
CA ASN A 6 8.49 -4.95 1.65
C ASN A 6 8.69 -6.41 2.07
N LEU A 7 8.25 -6.75 3.28
CA LEU A 7 8.15 -8.13 3.75
C LEU A 7 7.02 -8.23 4.77
N SER A 8 6.36 -9.38 4.89
CA SER A 8 5.45 -9.64 6.00
C SER A 8 6.01 -10.71 6.95
N ASN A 9 5.44 -10.81 8.15
CA ASN A 9 5.63 -11.99 9.00
C ASN A 9 4.58 -13.08 8.74
N TYR A 10 3.93 -13.08 7.58
CA TYR A 10 3.06 -14.17 7.17
C TYR A 10 3.89 -15.41 6.77
N GLN A 11 3.29 -16.59 6.83
CA GLN A 11 3.99 -17.86 6.64
C GLN A 11 4.77 -17.94 5.32
N THR A 12 4.19 -17.48 4.21
CA THR A 12 4.84 -17.53 2.89
C THR A 12 6.12 -16.70 2.82
N ASP A 13 6.15 -15.56 3.50
CA ASP A 13 7.30 -14.65 3.53
C ASP A 13 8.35 -15.11 4.55
N LEU A 14 7.92 -15.74 5.65
CA LEU A 14 8.84 -16.39 6.56
C LEU A 14 9.53 -17.59 5.88
N ASP A 15 8.79 -18.38 5.09
CA ASP A 15 9.35 -19.50 4.33
C ASP A 15 10.38 -19.01 3.29
N LEU A 16 10.10 -17.87 2.64
CA LEU A 16 11.02 -17.20 1.69
C LEU A 16 12.39 -16.92 2.30
N ILE A 17 12.43 -16.46 3.56
CA ILE A 17 13.67 -16.21 4.31
C ILE A 17 14.09 -17.38 5.20
N SER A 18 13.49 -18.56 5.03
CA SER A 18 13.77 -19.77 5.81
C SER A 18 13.68 -19.57 7.33
N HIS A 19 12.75 -18.71 7.78
CA HIS A 19 12.54 -18.34 9.18
C HIS A 19 13.83 -17.86 9.88
N SER A 20 14.74 -17.24 9.12
CA SER A 20 16.11 -16.99 9.56
C SER A 20 16.51 -15.53 9.40
N ALA A 21 16.79 -14.88 10.53
CA ALA A 21 17.42 -13.56 10.56
C ALA A 21 18.77 -13.53 9.82
N THR A 22 19.50 -14.64 9.79
CA THR A 22 20.76 -14.71 9.04
C THR A 22 20.50 -14.68 7.54
N CYS A 23 19.49 -15.40 7.06
CA CYS A 23 19.11 -15.39 5.64
C CYS A 23 18.66 -13.98 5.23
N LEU A 24 17.78 -13.36 6.02
CA LEU A 24 17.31 -12.00 5.81
C LEU A 24 18.46 -10.98 5.81
N ARG A 25 19.37 -11.03 6.80
CA ARG A 25 20.54 -10.15 6.85
C ARG A 25 21.41 -10.27 5.61
N LEU A 26 21.73 -11.50 5.19
CA LEU A 26 22.54 -11.73 3.99
C LEU A 26 21.85 -11.20 2.74
N PHE A 27 20.52 -11.36 2.63
CA PHE A 27 19.76 -10.79 1.54
C PHE A 27 19.84 -9.26 1.50
N LEU A 28 19.64 -8.59 2.64
CA LEU A 28 19.75 -7.13 2.73
C LEU A 28 21.17 -6.66 2.36
N GLU A 29 22.21 -7.31 2.86
CA GLU A 29 23.62 -6.99 2.56
C GLU A 29 23.95 -7.18 1.07
N GLN A 30 23.54 -8.30 0.47
CA GLN A 30 23.78 -8.62 -0.94
C GLN A 30 23.11 -7.64 -1.90
N ASN A 31 21.95 -7.12 -1.51
CA ASN A 31 21.19 -6.14 -2.30
C ASN A 31 21.47 -4.69 -1.87
N GLN A 32 22.38 -4.44 -0.92
CA GLN A 32 22.69 -3.11 -0.38
C GLN A 32 21.45 -2.34 0.10
N LEU A 33 20.56 -3.05 0.80
CA LEU A 33 19.34 -2.49 1.37
C LEU A 33 19.58 -2.10 2.83
N ASP A 34 18.98 -0.99 3.23
CA ASP A 34 19.08 -0.46 4.59
C ASP A 34 18.17 -1.20 5.58
N GLY A 35 17.09 -1.83 5.09
CA GLY A 35 16.14 -2.54 5.93
C GLY A 35 14.81 -2.84 5.26
N LEU A 36 13.76 -2.85 6.07
CA LEU A 36 12.42 -3.32 5.75
C LEU A 36 11.34 -2.27 6.02
N GLU A 37 10.32 -2.33 5.18
CA GLU A 37 8.96 -2.06 5.60
C GLU A 37 8.26 -3.39 5.89
N LEU A 38 7.76 -3.56 7.12
CA LEU A 38 7.20 -4.82 7.61
C LEU A 38 5.67 -4.78 7.67
N MET A 39 4.99 -5.75 7.09
CA MET A 39 3.56 -5.98 7.36
C MET A 39 3.37 -7.01 8.48
N LEU A 40 2.64 -6.62 9.53
CA LEU A 40 2.36 -7.48 10.67
C LEU A 40 1.03 -8.24 10.47
N CYS A 41 1.15 -9.51 10.06
CA CYS A 41 0.07 -10.46 9.86
C CYS A 41 -0.17 -11.36 11.09
N ASP A 42 0.86 -11.58 11.90
CA ASP A 42 0.82 -12.34 13.18
C ASP A 42 1.71 -11.65 14.24
N THR A 43 1.94 -12.30 15.38
CA THR A 43 2.83 -11.87 16.45
C THR A 43 4.25 -11.66 15.91
N TRP A 44 4.81 -10.49 16.21
CA TRP A 44 6.16 -10.13 15.76
C TRP A 44 7.24 -10.89 16.54
N ASP A 45 8.12 -11.59 15.82
CA ASP A 45 9.34 -12.18 16.38
C ASP A 45 10.55 -11.30 16.08
N SER A 46 11.00 -10.54 17.08
CA SER A 46 12.15 -9.64 16.99
C SER A 46 13.48 -10.35 16.81
N ARG A 47 13.52 -11.69 16.91
CA ARG A 47 14.74 -12.48 16.62
C ARG A 47 14.90 -12.74 15.13
N ILE A 48 13.80 -12.75 14.37
CA ILE A 48 13.77 -12.92 12.91
C ILE A 48 13.80 -11.54 12.24
N HIS A 49 12.81 -10.70 12.52
CA HIS A 49 12.73 -9.34 12.00
C HIS A 49 13.28 -8.39 13.05
N ARG A 50 14.61 -8.24 13.09
CA ARG A 50 15.27 -7.49 14.16
C ARG A 50 14.88 -6.01 14.13
N PRO A 51 14.72 -5.35 15.30
CA PRO A 51 14.27 -3.95 15.36
C PRO A 51 15.12 -3.00 14.52
N GLU A 52 16.45 -3.21 14.44
CA GLU A 52 17.36 -2.39 13.65
C GLU A 52 17.11 -2.43 12.13
N TRP A 53 16.36 -3.42 11.63
CA TRP A 53 16.01 -3.54 10.23
C TRP A 53 14.61 -2.99 9.92
N VAL A 54 13.76 -2.76 10.92
CA VAL A 54 12.36 -2.35 10.69
C VAL A 54 12.27 -0.82 10.70
N TYR A 55 12.17 -0.22 9.51
CA TYR A 55 12.06 1.23 9.37
C TYR A 55 10.61 1.70 9.25
N GLY A 56 9.77 0.89 8.62
CA GLY A 56 8.34 1.15 8.43
C GLY A 56 7.50 -0.06 8.79
N VAL A 57 6.23 0.19 9.11
CA VAL A 57 5.22 -0.87 9.21
C VAL A 57 4.05 -0.58 8.31
N HIS A 58 3.73 -1.51 7.42
CA HIS A 58 2.50 -1.46 6.65
C HIS A 58 1.34 -1.95 7.53
N LEU A 59 0.37 -1.08 7.82
CA LEU A 59 -0.78 -1.47 8.62
C LEU A 59 -1.70 -2.40 7.83
N ARG A 60 -2.50 -3.18 8.55
CA ARG A 60 -3.51 -4.04 7.94
C ARG A 60 -4.52 -3.22 7.15
N PHE A 61 -4.98 -3.79 6.04
CA PHE A 61 -5.92 -3.16 5.13
C PHE A 61 -7.18 -3.99 4.97
N TRP A 62 -8.33 -3.32 5.02
CA TRP A 62 -9.64 -3.89 4.74
C TRP A 62 -10.20 -3.21 3.50
N PRO A 63 -10.28 -3.86 2.33
CA PRO A 63 -10.61 -3.17 1.07
C PRO A 63 -12.07 -2.69 0.97
N TYR A 64 -13.02 -3.33 1.65
CA TYR A 64 -14.44 -3.01 1.59
C TYR A 64 -15.03 -2.64 2.96
N TRP A 65 -14.40 -1.68 3.65
CA TRP A 65 -14.71 -1.31 5.04
C TRP A 65 -15.84 -0.28 5.24
N LEU A 66 -16.15 0.55 4.24
CA LEU A 66 -17.02 1.72 4.42
C LEU A 66 -18.46 1.35 4.75
N ASP A 67 -18.99 0.26 4.18
CA ASP A 67 -20.32 -0.26 4.52
C ASP A 67 -20.39 -0.68 6.00
N PHE A 68 -19.33 -1.33 6.50
CA PHE A 68 -19.20 -1.67 7.92
C PHE A 68 -19.14 -0.42 8.79
N TRP A 69 -18.31 0.55 8.40
CA TRP A 69 -18.23 1.82 9.10
C TRP A 69 -19.57 2.53 9.13
N ARG A 70 -20.33 2.59 8.03
CA ARG A 70 -21.64 3.26 8.00
C ARG A 70 -22.76 2.45 8.68
N GLY A 71 -22.52 1.18 9.02
CA GLY A 71 -23.55 0.28 9.54
C GLY A 71 -24.60 -0.09 8.49
N ASP A 72 -24.22 -0.07 7.21
CA ASP A 72 -25.12 -0.42 6.10
C ASP A 72 -25.23 -1.95 5.98
N THR A 73 -26.16 -2.52 6.73
CA THR A 73 -26.38 -3.97 6.76
C THR A 73 -26.84 -4.54 5.42
N LYS A 74 -27.48 -3.74 4.56
CA LYS A 74 -27.91 -4.19 3.22
C LYS A 74 -26.70 -4.32 2.30
N ALA A 75 -25.83 -3.30 2.30
CA ALA A 75 -24.59 -3.33 1.54
C ALA A 75 -23.63 -4.43 2.02
N LEU A 76 -23.51 -4.64 3.33
CA LEU A 76 -22.68 -5.70 3.89
C LEU A 76 -23.13 -7.10 3.43
N ALA A 77 -24.44 -7.33 3.29
CA ALA A 77 -24.98 -8.61 2.83
C ALA A 77 -24.60 -8.96 1.37
N GLU A 78 -24.07 -8.00 0.60
CA GLU A 78 -23.55 -8.25 -0.76
C GLU A 78 -22.13 -8.84 -0.73
N ASN A 79 -21.33 -8.53 0.29
CA ASN A 79 -19.94 -8.97 0.42
C ASN A 79 -19.76 -10.12 1.44
N PHE A 80 -20.72 -10.33 2.34
CA PHE A 80 -20.65 -11.33 3.40
C PHE A 80 -21.89 -12.23 3.42
N LYS A 81 -21.68 -13.54 3.59
CA LYS A 81 -22.78 -14.52 3.58
C LYS A 81 -23.59 -14.50 4.87
N ASN A 82 -22.98 -14.11 5.98
CA ASN A 82 -23.60 -14.09 7.30
C ASN A 82 -22.79 -13.24 8.29
N GLU A 83 -23.37 -12.98 9.46
CA GLU A 83 -22.71 -12.23 10.54
C GLU A 83 -21.41 -12.85 11.04
N ALA A 84 -21.23 -14.18 10.94
CA ALA A 84 -20.00 -14.83 11.39
C ALA A 84 -18.81 -14.44 10.48
N GLU A 85 -19.03 -14.31 9.17
CA GLU A 85 -18.01 -13.80 8.25
C GLU A 85 -17.67 -12.32 8.51
N ILE A 86 -18.68 -11.49 8.83
CA ILE A 86 -18.48 -10.08 9.23
C ILE A 86 -17.62 -10.00 10.50
N LYS A 87 -17.97 -10.78 11.55
CA LYS A 87 -17.20 -10.84 12.79
C LYS A 87 -15.77 -11.31 12.58
N SER A 88 -15.57 -12.29 11.69
CA SER A 88 -14.24 -12.78 11.33
C SER A 88 -13.39 -11.68 10.68
N CYS A 89 -14.02 -10.85 9.83
CA CYS A 89 -13.33 -9.77 9.12
C CYS A 89 -13.04 -8.56 10.02
N TYR A 90 -14.02 -8.11 10.80
CA TYR A 90 -13.95 -6.85 11.55
C TYR A 90 -13.80 -7.02 13.07
N GLY A 91 -13.62 -8.25 13.56
CA GLY A 91 -13.49 -8.55 14.99
C GLY A 91 -14.81 -8.57 15.76
N GLY A 92 -15.88 -8.03 15.16
CA GLY A 92 -17.21 -7.96 15.76
C GLY A 92 -18.25 -7.39 14.80
N LEU A 93 -19.30 -6.76 15.34
CA LEU A 93 -20.40 -6.19 14.55
C LEU A 93 -20.49 -4.66 14.66
N ASN A 94 -19.69 -4.06 15.53
CA ASN A 94 -19.73 -2.63 15.80
C ASN A 94 -18.40 -1.99 15.40
N ARG A 95 -18.43 -0.68 15.08
CA ARG A 95 -17.24 0.10 14.71
C ARG A 95 -16.07 -0.07 15.67
N GLU A 96 -16.37 -0.13 16.97
CA GLU A 96 -15.35 -0.24 18.02
C GLU A 96 -14.59 -1.56 17.98
N ASP A 97 -15.23 -2.66 17.57
CA ASP A 97 -14.56 -3.96 17.41
C ASP A 97 -13.48 -3.88 16.33
N TRP A 98 -13.80 -3.21 15.22
CA TRP A 98 -12.84 -2.99 14.12
C TRP A 98 -11.75 -1.99 14.47
N LEU A 99 -12.10 -0.89 15.14
CA LEU A 99 -11.12 0.07 15.64
C LEU A 99 -10.14 -0.62 16.58
N GLN A 100 -10.61 -1.53 17.45
CA GLN A 100 -9.74 -2.28 18.35
C GLN A 100 -8.69 -3.13 17.61
N LEU A 101 -9.05 -3.76 16.48
CA LEU A 101 -8.08 -4.46 15.62
C LEU A 101 -7.00 -3.52 15.08
N TYR A 102 -7.37 -2.31 14.65
CA TYR A 102 -6.40 -1.30 14.24
C TYR A 102 -5.53 -0.84 15.40
N ARG A 103 -6.10 -0.58 16.59
CA ARG A 103 -5.32 -0.16 17.77
C ARG A 103 -4.29 -1.21 18.15
N GLU A 104 -4.66 -2.49 18.11
CA GLU A 104 -3.73 -3.60 18.34
C GLU A 104 -2.61 -3.63 17.30
N ASN A 105 -2.96 -3.47 16.01
CA ASN A 105 -1.98 -3.45 14.94
C ASN A 105 -1.02 -2.25 15.03
N ILE A 106 -1.52 -1.06 15.36
CA ILE A 106 -0.71 0.16 15.57
C ILE A 106 0.20 0.02 16.80
N ARG A 107 -0.29 -0.55 17.90
CA ARG A 107 0.54 -0.79 19.10
C ARG A 107 1.64 -1.80 18.80
N ALA A 108 1.34 -2.86 18.05
CA ALA A 108 2.34 -3.82 17.59
C ALA A 108 3.37 -3.14 16.68
N ALA A 109 2.94 -2.27 15.76
CA ALA A 109 3.83 -1.47 14.93
C ALA A 109 4.77 -0.60 15.79
N GLY A 110 4.24 0.08 16.81
CA GLY A 110 5.02 0.89 17.74
C GLY A 110 6.06 0.10 18.54
N GLN A 111 5.80 -1.18 18.86
CA GLN A 111 6.76 -2.05 19.53
C GLN A 111 7.97 -2.39 18.66
N THR A 112 7.85 -2.31 17.33
CA THR A 112 8.95 -2.59 16.41
C THR A 112 10.05 -1.52 16.44
N GLY A 113 9.73 -0.31 16.90
CA GLY A 113 10.61 0.85 16.78
C GLY A 113 10.59 1.50 15.40
N ALA A 114 9.64 1.12 14.53
CA ALA A 114 9.47 1.71 13.21
C ALA A 114 9.32 3.25 13.27
N ARG A 115 9.86 3.91 12.25
CA ARG A 115 9.85 5.37 12.10
C ARG A 115 8.56 5.88 11.46
N TYR A 116 7.86 5.02 10.74
CA TYR A 116 6.59 5.36 10.11
C TYR A 116 5.65 4.15 10.04
N ALA A 117 4.36 4.44 9.88
CA ALA A 117 3.36 3.43 9.55
C ALA A 117 2.58 3.87 8.30
N VAL A 118 2.25 2.91 7.44
CA VAL A 118 1.53 3.13 6.19
C VAL A 118 0.06 2.76 6.36
N PHE A 119 -0.85 3.61 5.86
CA PHE A 119 -2.29 3.40 5.89
C PHE A 119 -2.91 3.64 4.51
N HIS A 120 -3.50 2.60 3.92
CA HIS A 120 -4.24 2.68 2.66
C HIS A 120 -5.51 3.52 2.79
N VAL A 121 -5.73 4.44 1.85
CA VAL A 121 -6.97 5.22 1.77
C VAL A 121 -7.75 4.87 0.51
N SER A 122 -8.54 3.79 0.59
CA SER A 122 -9.46 3.36 -0.46
C SER A 122 -10.62 2.52 0.07
N HIS A 123 -11.67 2.43 -0.71
CA HIS A 123 -12.75 1.48 -0.51
C HIS A 123 -13.25 0.94 -1.86
N THR A 124 -13.45 -0.37 -1.94
CA THR A 124 -14.05 -1.00 -3.13
C THR A 124 -14.70 -2.32 -2.76
N ALA A 125 -15.99 -2.47 -3.07
CA ALA A 125 -16.68 -3.75 -2.90
C ALA A 125 -16.21 -4.79 -3.94
N THR A 126 -16.37 -6.06 -3.62
CA THR A 126 -15.77 -7.17 -4.38
C THR A 126 -16.25 -7.24 -5.84
N ASN A 127 -17.48 -6.82 -6.11
CA ASN A 127 -18.06 -6.75 -7.46
C ASN A 127 -17.61 -5.51 -8.24
N GLU A 128 -17.44 -4.38 -7.56
CA GLU A 128 -17.13 -3.08 -8.18
C GLU A 128 -15.73 -3.05 -8.82
N ILE A 129 -14.80 -3.87 -8.33
CA ILE A 129 -13.44 -3.95 -8.90
C ILE A 129 -13.45 -4.35 -10.38
N PHE A 130 -14.47 -5.10 -10.83
CA PHE A 130 -14.55 -5.64 -12.18
C PHE A 130 -15.23 -4.69 -13.17
N ASP A 131 -16.33 -4.06 -12.78
CA ASP A 131 -17.11 -3.18 -13.67
C ASP A 131 -16.70 -1.71 -13.57
N TRP A 132 -16.02 -1.33 -12.48
CA TRP A 132 -15.61 0.03 -12.14
C TRP A 132 -16.79 0.98 -11.92
N ASN A 133 -17.94 0.44 -11.50
CA ASN A 133 -19.12 1.19 -11.12
C ASN A 133 -19.21 1.29 -9.59
N PHE A 134 -18.42 2.20 -9.03
CA PHE A 134 -18.28 2.34 -7.59
C PHE A 134 -19.48 3.05 -6.95
N ARG A 135 -20.00 2.50 -5.87
CA ARG A 135 -21.09 3.10 -5.07
C ARG A 135 -20.67 4.41 -4.42
N TYR A 136 -19.44 4.49 -3.95
CA TYR A 136 -18.93 5.62 -3.19
C TYR A 136 -17.95 6.45 -4.00
N SER A 137 -18.06 7.77 -3.85
CA SER A 137 -17.11 8.71 -4.44
C SER A 137 -15.79 8.75 -3.67
N ASP A 138 -14.72 9.22 -4.32
CA ASP A 138 -13.43 9.49 -3.67
C ASP A 138 -13.60 10.32 -2.40
N ARG A 139 -14.45 11.35 -2.47
CA ARG A 139 -14.70 12.27 -1.35
C ARG A 139 -15.31 11.55 -0.15
N GLU A 140 -16.30 10.70 -0.37
CA GLU A 140 -16.95 9.96 0.71
C GLU A 140 -15.99 9.02 1.42
N VAL A 141 -15.13 8.33 0.66
CA VAL A 141 -14.12 7.43 1.21
C VAL A 141 -13.08 8.22 1.99
N VAL A 142 -12.60 9.34 1.44
CA VAL A 142 -11.62 10.22 2.08
C VAL A 142 -12.15 10.82 3.39
N GLU A 143 -13.39 11.32 3.40
CA GLU A 143 -14.01 11.88 4.61
C GLU A 143 -14.15 10.83 5.72
N ALA A 144 -14.61 9.63 5.36
CA ALA A 144 -14.73 8.53 6.30
C ALA A 144 -13.36 8.02 6.78
N ALA A 145 -12.35 7.94 5.91
CA ALA A 145 -11.00 7.52 6.29
C ALA A 145 -10.39 8.50 7.30
N ARG A 146 -10.61 9.81 7.11
CA ARG A 146 -10.20 10.83 8.08
C ARG A 146 -10.87 10.62 9.45
N GLU A 147 -12.16 10.31 9.48
CA GLU A 147 -12.86 10.01 10.74
C GLU A 147 -12.25 8.79 11.45
N VAL A 148 -12.01 7.70 10.71
CA VAL A 148 -11.38 6.49 11.24
C VAL A 148 -9.99 6.81 11.80
N LEU A 149 -9.14 7.49 11.02
CA LEU A 149 -7.80 7.87 11.45
C LEU A 149 -7.82 8.71 12.73
N ASN A 150 -8.73 9.69 12.84
CA ASN A 150 -8.86 10.52 14.05
C ASN A 150 -9.34 9.74 15.29
N ASN A 151 -9.97 8.58 15.13
CA ASN A 151 -10.25 7.66 16.23
C ASN A 151 -9.03 6.81 16.64
N LEU A 152 -7.99 6.77 15.80
CA LEU A 152 -6.80 5.93 15.98
C LEU A 152 -5.54 6.72 16.35
N VAL A 153 -5.49 8.03 16.08
CA VAL A 153 -4.26 8.86 16.24
C VAL A 153 -3.61 8.78 17.62
N GLN A 154 -4.39 8.57 18.69
CA GLN A 154 -3.87 8.47 20.06
C GLN A 154 -3.00 7.23 20.28
N GLU A 155 -3.17 6.19 19.46
CA GLU A 155 -2.40 4.95 19.55
C GLU A 155 -1.11 5.00 18.72
N ILE A 156 -1.01 5.94 17.79
CA ILE A 156 0.16 6.12 16.93
C ILE A 156 1.26 6.81 17.78
N PRO A 157 2.41 6.17 18.02
CA PRO A 157 3.47 6.80 18.81
C PRO A 157 3.90 8.14 18.22
N GLU A 158 4.14 9.14 19.07
CA GLU A 158 4.48 10.51 18.64
C GLU A 158 5.70 10.59 17.72
N HIS A 159 6.64 9.65 17.88
CA HIS A 159 7.85 9.60 17.06
C HIS A 159 7.58 9.09 15.64
N MET A 160 6.51 8.32 15.45
CA MET A 160 6.19 7.62 14.22
C MET A 160 5.41 8.54 13.27
N THR A 161 5.81 8.59 12.00
CA THR A 161 5.07 9.33 10.97
C THR A 161 3.95 8.45 10.41
N LEU A 162 2.73 8.97 10.33
CA LEU A 162 1.63 8.30 9.62
C LEU A 162 1.70 8.67 8.13
N LEU A 163 1.98 7.70 7.27
CA LEU A 163 2.02 7.89 5.83
C LEU A 163 0.74 7.34 5.21
N LEU A 164 0.00 8.23 4.55
CA LEU A 164 -1.21 7.86 3.83
C LEU A 164 -0.81 7.42 2.44
N GLU A 165 -1.26 6.25 2.04
CA GLU A 165 -0.91 5.67 0.75
C GLU A 165 -2.04 5.81 -0.26
N ASN A 166 -1.64 6.13 -1.49
CA ASN A 166 -2.56 6.30 -2.60
C ASN A 166 -2.86 4.99 -3.31
N LEU A 167 -4.12 4.79 -3.68
CA LEU A 167 -4.61 3.64 -4.44
C LEU A 167 -5.22 4.11 -5.76
N TRP A 168 -5.74 3.21 -6.60
CA TRP A 168 -6.33 3.57 -7.90
C TRP A 168 -7.86 3.60 -7.95
N TRP A 169 -8.50 3.13 -6.87
CA TRP A 169 -9.95 3.08 -6.68
C TRP A 169 -10.43 4.15 -5.69
N PRO A 170 -11.75 4.29 -5.46
CA PRO A 170 -12.29 5.41 -4.70
C PRO A 170 -11.58 5.66 -3.37
N GLY A 171 -11.06 6.87 -3.20
CA GLY A 171 -10.28 7.26 -2.03
C GLY A 171 -9.26 8.33 -2.33
N MET A 172 -8.03 8.15 -1.82
CA MET A 172 -6.93 9.06 -2.14
C MET A 172 -6.15 8.53 -3.35
N THR A 173 -6.47 8.99 -4.54
CA THR A 173 -5.75 8.62 -5.77
C THR A 173 -4.57 9.55 -6.12
N LEU A 174 -4.37 10.63 -5.34
CA LEU A 174 -3.48 11.78 -5.60
C LEU A 174 -3.81 12.62 -6.84
N THR A 175 -4.73 12.19 -7.69
CA THR A 175 -5.16 12.98 -8.86
C THR A 175 -6.03 14.18 -8.49
N ASN A 176 -6.58 14.20 -7.27
CA ASN A 176 -7.34 15.31 -6.72
C ASN A 176 -6.62 15.94 -5.52
N ARG A 177 -5.99 17.10 -5.76
CA ARG A 177 -5.26 17.87 -4.73
C ARG A 177 -6.13 18.26 -3.53
N GLU A 178 -7.41 18.58 -3.74
CA GLU A 178 -8.31 19.01 -2.65
C GLU A 178 -8.60 17.86 -1.69
N LEU A 179 -8.75 16.64 -2.20
CA LEU A 179 -8.94 15.45 -1.36
C LEU A 179 -7.66 15.07 -0.62
N THR A 180 -6.49 15.19 -1.26
CA THR A 180 -5.21 15.03 -0.57
C THR A 180 -5.04 16.06 0.56
N ALA A 181 -5.41 17.32 0.31
CA ALA A 181 -5.39 18.37 1.34
C ALA A 181 -6.30 18.03 2.52
N LEU A 182 -7.52 17.56 2.24
CA LEU A 182 -8.53 17.22 3.23
C LEU A 182 -8.04 16.18 4.25
N LEU A 183 -7.22 15.22 3.82
CA LEU A 183 -6.57 14.25 4.71
C LEU A 183 -5.39 14.87 5.45
N LEU A 184 -4.42 15.43 4.72
CA LEU A 184 -3.16 15.90 5.30
C LEU A 184 -3.32 17.05 6.30
N GLU A 185 -4.40 17.83 6.17
CA GLU A 185 -4.74 18.94 7.05
C GLU A 185 -5.84 18.59 8.08
N GLY A 186 -6.54 17.46 7.88
CA GLY A 186 -7.67 17.05 8.70
C GLY A 186 -7.39 15.89 9.68
N VAL A 187 -6.29 15.17 9.51
CA VAL A 187 -5.84 14.15 10.48
C VAL A 187 -5.10 14.83 11.63
N ALA A 188 -5.50 14.54 12.86
CA ALA A 188 -5.03 15.23 14.06
C ALA A 188 -3.59 14.84 14.50
N HIS A 189 -3.01 13.78 13.93
CA HIS A 189 -1.63 13.38 14.22
C HIS A 189 -0.67 14.45 13.68
N PRO A 190 0.31 14.94 14.47
CA PRO A 190 1.20 16.02 14.04
C PRO A 190 2.14 15.63 12.90
N ARG A 191 2.40 14.33 12.69
CA ARG A 191 3.34 13.82 11.68
C ARG A 191 2.62 12.99 10.64
N VAL A 192 1.87 13.64 9.77
CA VAL A 192 1.21 12.99 8.63
C VAL A 192 1.96 13.28 7.35
N GLY A 193 2.14 12.27 6.50
CA GLY A 193 2.74 12.39 5.18
C GLY A 193 2.05 11.49 4.16
N ILE A 194 2.67 11.37 2.99
CA ILE A 194 2.24 10.50 1.91
C ILE A 194 3.29 9.41 1.72
N MET A 195 2.84 8.16 1.61
CA MET A 195 3.56 7.09 0.94
C MET A 195 3.07 7.08 -0.50
N LEU A 196 3.91 7.49 -1.45
CA LEU A 196 3.53 7.47 -2.85
C LEU A 196 3.73 6.05 -3.39
N ASP A 197 2.64 5.38 -3.74
CA ASP A 197 2.73 4.17 -4.55
C ASP A 197 2.66 4.52 -6.03
N THR A 198 3.72 4.13 -6.75
CA THR A 198 3.86 4.44 -8.17
C THR A 198 3.02 3.55 -9.07
N GLY A 199 2.86 2.25 -8.76
CA GLY A 199 2.05 1.34 -9.56
C GLY A 199 0.56 1.64 -9.40
N HIS A 200 0.11 1.90 -8.17
CA HIS A 200 -1.23 2.37 -7.87
C HIS A 200 -1.55 3.66 -8.63
N LEU A 201 -0.65 4.64 -8.61
CA LEU A 201 -0.90 5.87 -9.34
C LEU A 201 -0.97 5.60 -10.85
N MET A 202 -0.09 4.79 -11.42
CA MET A 202 -0.16 4.39 -12.84
C MET A 202 -1.50 3.72 -13.19
N ASN A 203 -2.07 2.91 -12.30
CA ASN A 203 -3.36 2.25 -12.50
C ASN A 203 -4.56 3.20 -12.60
N THR A 204 -4.43 4.47 -12.17
CA THR A 204 -5.46 5.49 -12.39
C THR A 204 -5.54 5.96 -13.86
N ASN A 205 -4.52 5.65 -14.68
CA ASN A 205 -4.46 6.01 -16.09
C ASN A 205 -4.27 4.77 -16.98
N PRO A 206 -5.36 4.14 -17.45
CA PRO A 206 -5.28 2.94 -18.28
C PRO A 206 -4.69 3.18 -19.68
N SER A 207 -4.46 4.44 -20.08
CA SER A 207 -3.87 4.77 -21.39
C SER A 207 -2.34 4.64 -21.41
N LEU A 208 -1.68 4.45 -20.26
CA LEU A 208 -0.24 4.27 -20.17
C LEU A 208 0.19 2.96 -20.84
N THR A 209 1.24 3.02 -21.66
CA THR A 209 1.77 1.85 -22.38
C THR A 209 3.27 1.64 -22.18
N THR A 210 3.98 2.64 -21.68
CA THR A 210 5.44 2.59 -21.44
C THR A 210 5.79 3.08 -20.04
N GLU A 211 6.97 2.68 -19.55
CA GLU A 211 7.48 3.15 -18.25
C GLU A 211 7.78 4.66 -18.26
N GLU A 212 8.25 5.20 -19.39
CA GLU A 212 8.51 6.64 -19.57
C GLU A 212 7.24 7.48 -19.45
N GLU A 213 6.14 7.04 -20.08
CA GLU A 213 4.83 7.67 -19.94
C GLU A 213 4.36 7.59 -18.48
N GLY A 214 4.54 6.45 -17.82
CA GLY A 214 4.21 6.27 -16.41
C GLY A 214 4.96 7.22 -15.49
N VAL A 215 6.28 7.32 -15.66
CA VAL A 215 7.12 8.24 -14.89
C VAL A 215 6.71 9.70 -15.12
N ALA A 216 6.48 10.09 -16.38
CA ALA A 216 6.02 11.44 -16.71
C ALA A 216 4.67 11.75 -16.04
N TYR A 217 3.72 10.81 -16.11
CA TYR A 217 2.42 10.93 -15.49
C TYR A 217 2.50 11.08 -13.96
N ILE A 218 3.36 10.31 -13.29
CA ILE A 218 3.57 10.42 -11.84
C ILE A 218 4.16 11.80 -11.51
N ILE A 219 5.19 12.25 -12.23
CA ILE A 219 5.82 13.56 -12.00
C ILE A 219 4.81 14.69 -12.16
N ASP A 220 3.99 14.65 -13.22
CA ASP A 220 2.96 15.67 -13.47
C ASP A 220 1.88 15.67 -12.38
N THR A 221 1.46 14.49 -11.90
CA THR A 221 0.52 14.37 -10.79
C THR A 221 1.10 14.95 -9.50
N VAL A 222 2.35 14.60 -9.17
CA VAL A 222 3.03 15.13 -7.98
C VAL A 222 3.24 16.64 -8.09
N LYS A 223 3.53 17.15 -9.29
CA LYS A 223 3.61 18.60 -9.54
C LYS A 223 2.26 19.28 -9.30
N ALA A 224 1.15 18.66 -9.71
CA ALA A 224 -0.20 19.18 -9.50
C ALA A 224 -0.61 19.23 -8.02
N LEU A 225 -0.02 18.40 -7.16
CA LEU A 225 -0.20 18.48 -5.69
C LEU A 225 0.34 19.79 -5.09
N GLY A 226 1.24 20.49 -5.78
CA GLY A 226 1.82 21.75 -5.32
C GLY A 226 2.60 21.56 -4.01
N LYS A 227 2.27 22.36 -2.98
CA LYS A 227 2.95 22.30 -1.66
C LYS A 227 2.92 20.91 -1.01
N TYR A 228 1.93 20.08 -1.32
CA TYR A 228 1.81 18.75 -0.71
C TYR A 228 2.84 17.74 -1.23
N LYS A 229 3.57 18.05 -2.31
CA LYS A 229 4.76 17.29 -2.71
C LYS A 229 5.74 17.12 -1.55
N GLU A 230 5.95 18.16 -0.75
CA GLU A 230 6.86 18.15 0.41
C GLU A 230 6.40 17.19 1.53
N ARG A 231 5.16 16.72 1.46
CA ARG A 231 4.57 15.75 2.38
C ARG A 231 4.78 14.31 1.91
N ILE A 232 5.29 14.06 0.69
CA ILE A 232 5.70 12.74 0.23
C ILE A 232 7.01 12.37 0.93
N LYS A 233 6.95 11.38 1.82
CA LYS A 233 8.09 10.95 2.65
C LYS A 233 8.67 9.63 2.19
N GLY A 234 7.82 8.75 1.68
CA GLY A 234 8.22 7.47 1.13
C GLY A 234 7.69 7.28 -0.28
N ILE A 235 8.31 6.35 -1.00
CA ILE A 235 7.80 5.81 -2.26
C ILE A 235 7.77 4.29 -2.16
N HIS A 236 6.60 3.68 -2.38
CA HIS A 236 6.50 2.30 -2.81
C HIS A 236 6.77 2.25 -4.32
N LEU A 237 7.93 1.71 -4.67
CA LEU A 237 8.47 1.82 -6.01
C LEU A 237 8.28 0.53 -6.79
N HIS A 238 7.27 0.52 -7.63
CA HIS A 238 7.02 -0.50 -8.64
C HIS A 238 6.19 0.07 -9.79
N ARG A 239 6.04 -0.69 -10.87
CA ARG A 239 5.25 -0.27 -12.02
C ARG A 239 4.12 -1.25 -12.31
N SER A 240 3.01 -0.67 -12.75
CA SER A 240 1.81 -1.38 -13.21
C SER A 240 1.36 -0.74 -14.53
N LEU A 241 1.49 -1.47 -15.64
CA LEU A 241 1.09 -1.07 -17.00
C LEU A 241 -0.07 -1.95 -17.48
N SER A 242 -1.09 -2.07 -16.62
CA SER A 242 -2.21 -3.02 -16.79
C SER A 242 -3.36 -2.52 -17.66
N GLY A 243 -3.20 -1.36 -18.30
CA GLY A 243 -4.28 -0.67 -19.01
C GLY A 243 -5.00 -1.52 -20.08
N GLU A 244 -4.26 -2.34 -20.83
CA GLU A 244 -4.86 -3.29 -21.77
C GLU A 244 -5.72 -4.34 -21.06
N TYR A 245 -5.22 -4.90 -19.96
CA TYR A 245 -5.95 -5.88 -19.16
C TYR A 245 -7.23 -5.27 -18.57
N VAL A 246 -7.17 -4.07 -18.00
CA VAL A 246 -8.34 -3.36 -17.46
C VAL A 246 -9.41 -3.17 -18.54
N ARG A 247 -9.03 -2.71 -19.75
CA ARG A 247 -9.98 -2.56 -20.87
C ARG A 247 -10.65 -3.87 -21.27
N GLN A 248 -9.90 -4.96 -21.32
CA GLN A 248 -10.44 -6.27 -21.73
C GLN A 248 -11.31 -6.92 -20.64
N SER A 249 -10.89 -6.83 -19.36
CA SER A 249 -11.62 -7.43 -18.25
C SER A 249 -13.00 -6.81 -18.06
N ARG A 250 -13.12 -5.49 -18.25
CA ARG A 250 -14.39 -4.75 -18.19
C ARG A 250 -15.40 -5.12 -19.28
N GLN A 251 -14.97 -5.80 -20.35
CA GLN A 251 -15.86 -6.31 -21.41
C GLN A 251 -16.43 -7.70 -21.10
N LYS A 252 -15.87 -8.41 -20.10
CA LYS A 252 -16.19 -9.80 -19.77
C LYS A 252 -16.66 -9.92 -18.34
N LEU A 253 -17.74 -9.20 -18.02
CA LEU A 253 -18.34 -9.22 -16.69
C LEU A 253 -19.08 -10.54 -16.46
N LYS A 254 -18.85 -11.12 -15.28
CA LYS A 254 -19.59 -12.26 -14.75
C LYS A 254 -20.54 -11.77 -13.66
N LYS A 255 -21.57 -12.56 -13.38
CA LYS A 255 -22.49 -12.29 -12.27
C LYS A 255 -21.82 -12.50 -10.91
N GLU A 256 -20.96 -13.51 -10.81
CA GLU A 256 -20.28 -13.90 -9.58
C GLU A 256 -18.82 -14.25 -9.90
N TYR A 257 -17.94 -13.97 -8.94
CA TYR A 257 -16.51 -14.24 -9.00
C TYR A 257 -16.09 -14.98 -7.74
N THR A 258 -15.20 -15.95 -7.90
CA THR A 258 -14.57 -16.64 -6.77
C THR A 258 -13.47 -15.77 -6.15
N MET A 259 -13.09 -16.03 -4.90
CA MET A 259 -11.98 -15.33 -4.24
C MET A 259 -10.67 -15.43 -5.04
N ALA A 260 -10.41 -16.59 -5.67
CA ALA A 260 -9.23 -16.79 -6.51
C ALA A 260 -9.26 -15.90 -7.77
N GLU A 261 -10.42 -15.71 -8.38
CA GLU A 261 -10.59 -14.81 -9.53
C GLU A 261 -10.46 -13.34 -9.12
N THR A 262 -11.03 -12.95 -7.98
CA THR A 262 -10.88 -11.61 -7.39
C THR A 262 -9.40 -11.31 -7.14
N MET A 263 -8.68 -12.21 -6.46
CA MET A 263 -7.25 -12.05 -6.21
C MET A 263 -6.45 -11.98 -7.52
N SER A 264 -6.71 -12.90 -8.45
CA SER A 264 -6.06 -12.88 -9.76
C SER A 264 -6.36 -11.60 -10.55
N HIS A 265 -7.54 -11.00 -10.38
CA HIS A 265 -7.90 -9.75 -11.04
C HIS A 265 -7.07 -8.58 -10.50
N VAL A 266 -7.03 -8.43 -9.17
CA VAL A 266 -6.23 -7.39 -8.51
C VAL A 266 -4.76 -7.50 -8.90
N LEU A 267 -4.17 -8.70 -8.81
CA LEU A 267 -2.76 -8.94 -9.14
C LEU A 267 -2.38 -8.70 -10.62
N ARG A 268 -3.38 -8.65 -11.51
CA ARG A 268 -3.18 -8.31 -12.92
C ARG A 268 -3.39 -6.83 -13.23
N ILE A 269 -4.07 -6.11 -12.34
CA ILE A 269 -4.13 -4.65 -12.37
C ILE A 269 -2.84 -4.11 -11.77
N ASP A 270 -2.49 -4.60 -10.59
CA ASP A 270 -1.37 -4.11 -9.83
C ASP A 270 -0.23 -5.11 -9.78
N GLU A 271 0.64 -4.98 -10.79
CA GLU A 271 1.58 -6.02 -11.18
C GLU A 271 2.79 -6.11 -10.23
N HIS A 272 3.11 -5.03 -9.51
CA HIS A 272 4.28 -4.96 -8.62
C HIS A 272 5.57 -5.38 -9.32
N LEU A 273 5.78 -4.88 -10.54
CA LEU A 273 6.95 -5.21 -11.35
C LEU A 273 8.02 -4.12 -11.21
N PRO A 274 9.32 -4.48 -11.35
CA PRO A 274 10.38 -3.49 -11.30
C PRO A 274 10.31 -2.56 -12.50
N PHE A 275 10.64 -1.29 -12.26
CA PHE A 275 11.06 -0.40 -13.35
C PHE A 275 12.36 -0.91 -13.96
N THR A 276 12.47 -0.83 -15.28
CA THR A 276 13.65 -1.20 -16.07
C THR A 276 14.23 -0.01 -16.83
N SER A 277 13.41 1.01 -17.09
CA SER A 277 13.82 2.25 -17.74
C SER A 277 14.57 3.18 -16.77
N PRO A 278 15.69 3.77 -17.21
CA PRO A 278 16.38 4.82 -16.45
C PRO A 278 15.54 6.08 -16.18
N ALA A 279 14.38 6.24 -16.82
CA ALA A 279 13.48 7.37 -16.60
C ALA A 279 13.06 7.50 -15.12
N VAL A 280 12.91 6.38 -14.40
CA VAL A 280 12.54 6.36 -12.97
C VAL A 280 13.49 7.17 -12.08
N ARG A 281 14.74 7.38 -12.50
CA ARG A 281 15.69 8.26 -11.78
C ARG A 281 15.17 9.68 -11.64
N GLN A 282 14.48 10.19 -12.66
CA GLN A 282 13.91 11.52 -12.67
C GLN A 282 12.85 11.67 -11.58
N LEU A 283 12.06 10.62 -11.33
CA LEU A 283 11.06 10.59 -10.27
C LEU A 283 11.72 10.75 -8.90
N ILE A 284 12.74 9.93 -8.61
CA ILE A 284 13.46 9.99 -7.34
C ILE A 284 14.15 11.34 -7.14
N GLN A 285 14.81 11.87 -8.18
CA GLN A 285 15.46 13.17 -8.14
C GLN A 285 14.47 14.32 -7.93
N TYR A 286 13.28 14.21 -8.52
CA TYR A 286 12.24 15.22 -8.39
C TYR A 286 11.63 15.22 -6.99
N ILE A 287 11.26 14.04 -6.47
CA ILE A 287 10.55 13.92 -5.19
C ILE A 287 11.49 14.05 -3.99
N GLN A 288 12.69 13.47 -4.08
CA GLN A 288 13.66 13.37 -2.99
C GLN A 288 13.08 12.74 -1.72
N PRO A 289 12.51 11.51 -1.80
CA PRO A 289 11.89 10.88 -0.64
C PRO A 289 12.93 10.49 0.42
N GLU A 290 12.48 10.35 1.66
CA GLU A 290 13.29 9.84 2.76
C GLU A 290 13.48 8.31 2.62
N TYR A 291 12.45 7.61 2.15
CA TYR A 291 12.39 6.16 1.99
C TYR A 291 12.00 5.78 0.55
N VAL A 292 12.68 4.80 -0.03
CA VAL A 292 12.21 4.09 -1.22
C VAL A 292 12.09 2.63 -0.84
N VAL A 293 10.88 2.10 -0.93
CA VAL A 293 10.58 0.68 -0.72
C VAL A 293 10.49 0.03 -2.08
N HIS A 294 11.37 -0.93 -2.35
CA HIS A 294 11.26 -1.84 -3.48
C HIS A 294 10.12 -2.82 -3.19
N GLU A 295 8.90 -2.43 -3.52
CA GLU A 295 7.69 -3.18 -3.19
C GLU A 295 7.33 -4.15 -4.31
N PHE A 296 7.47 -5.44 -4.04
CA PHE A 296 7.25 -6.49 -5.03
C PHE A 296 6.34 -7.59 -4.51
N ILE A 297 5.84 -8.37 -5.47
CA ILE A 297 5.27 -9.69 -5.22
C ILE A 297 6.27 -10.72 -5.69
N GLN A 298 7.05 -11.25 -4.77
CA GLN A 298 8.09 -12.26 -5.02
C GLN A 298 7.59 -13.69 -4.85
N THR A 299 8.14 -14.60 -5.64
CA THR A 299 7.80 -16.03 -5.58
C THR A 299 8.95 -16.90 -5.05
N SER A 300 10.15 -16.34 -4.99
CA SER A 300 11.36 -16.99 -4.47
C SER A 300 12.41 -15.94 -4.12
N LEU A 301 13.43 -16.35 -3.34
CA LEU A 301 14.53 -15.45 -2.96
C LEU A 301 15.31 -14.98 -4.18
N GLN A 302 15.46 -15.84 -5.19
CA GLN A 302 16.09 -15.51 -6.47
C GLN A 302 15.28 -14.49 -7.26
N ASP A 303 13.97 -14.70 -7.41
CA ASP A 303 13.06 -13.75 -8.08
C ASP A 303 13.11 -12.37 -7.40
N TRP A 304 13.13 -12.36 -6.07
CA TRP A 304 13.23 -11.11 -5.30
C TRP A 304 14.55 -10.37 -5.57
N HIS A 305 15.68 -11.08 -5.52
CA HIS A 305 17.00 -10.52 -5.85
C HIS A 305 17.06 -9.98 -7.29
N GLU A 306 16.52 -10.72 -8.27
CA GLU A 306 16.48 -10.28 -9.67
C GLU A 306 15.64 -9.02 -9.87
N LYS A 307 14.49 -8.90 -9.20
CA LYS A 307 13.63 -7.70 -9.27
C LYS A 307 14.33 -6.48 -8.67
N ILE A 308 14.94 -6.62 -7.50
CA ILE A 308 15.70 -5.52 -6.85
C ILE A 308 16.85 -5.08 -7.75
N ASN A 309 17.66 -6.02 -8.24
CA ASN A 309 18.78 -5.70 -9.13
C ASN A 309 18.33 -4.92 -10.37
N ARG A 310 17.25 -5.36 -11.04
CA ARG A 310 16.71 -4.66 -12.22
C ARG A 310 16.29 -3.23 -11.87
N GLN A 311 15.59 -3.04 -10.76
CA GLN A 311 15.13 -1.71 -10.36
C GLN A 311 16.28 -0.81 -9.89
N GLN A 312 17.28 -1.35 -9.19
CA GLN A 312 18.48 -0.61 -8.79
C GLN A 312 19.33 -0.19 -10.00
N GLN A 313 19.41 -1.02 -11.05
CA GLN A 313 20.03 -0.66 -12.32
C GLN A 313 19.27 0.48 -13.01
N ALA A 314 17.94 0.39 -13.06
CA ALA A 314 17.08 1.46 -13.57
C ALA A 314 17.29 2.77 -12.76
N LEU A 315 17.42 2.69 -11.44
CA LEU A 315 17.74 3.82 -10.57
C LEU A 315 19.20 4.32 -10.67
N GLY A 316 20.10 3.52 -11.23
CA GLY A 316 21.53 3.86 -11.29
C GLY A 316 22.22 3.84 -9.92
N VAL A 317 21.66 3.07 -8.98
CA VAL A 317 22.22 2.84 -7.64
C VAL A 317 22.89 1.47 -7.52
N SER A 318 22.89 0.69 -8.60
CA SER A 318 23.41 -0.67 -8.63
C SER A 318 24.90 -0.79 -8.34
N SER A 319 25.21 -1.88 -7.63
CA SER A 319 26.50 -2.47 -7.31
C SER A 319 27.49 -2.46 -8.48
N SER A 320 28.69 -1.92 -8.25
CA SER A 320 29.89 -2.27 -9.02
C SER A 320 30.34 -3.69 -8.73
#